data_AF-A0A7G1NQE2-F1
#
_entry.id   AF-A0A7G1NQE2-F1
#
_cell.length_a   1.000
_cell.length_b   1.000
_cell.length_c   1.000
_cell.angle_alpha   90.00
_cell.angle_beta   90.00
_cell.angle_gamma   90.00
#
_symmetry.space_group_name_H-M   'P 1'
#
loop_
_entity.id
_entity.type
_entity.pdbx_description
1 polymer ?
#
loop_
_entity_poly.entity_id
_entity_poly.type
_entity_poly.pdbx_seq_one_letter_code
_entity_poly.pdbx_strand_id
1 'polypeptide(L)' 'MLHRPVVDSRLRVPGVNGLRVVDASVLPTVVRGNTNAPTIMIPEKGADMIRGL' A
#
# COMPACT_ATOMS: atom_id res chain seq x y z
N MET A 1 3.38 1.15 21.86
CA MET A 1 2.39 0.28 21.19
C MET A 1 2.98 -0.13 19.84
N LEU A 2 3.60 -1.31 19.75
CA LEU A 2 4.21 -1.78 18.49
C LEU A 2 3.09 -2.23 17.55
N HIS A 3 2.77 -1.43 16.54
CA HIS A 3 1.77 -1.78 15.53
C HIS A 3 2.45 -2.64 14.48
N ARG A 4 1.93 -3.86 14.26
CA ARG A 4 2.45 -4.76 13.23
C ARG A 4 1.89 -4.33 11.86
N PRO A 5 2.72 -4.14 10.83
CA PRO A 5 2.25 -3.85 9.49
C PRO A 5 1.30 -4.95 8.97
N VAL A 6 0.21 -4.54 8.32
CA VAL A 6 -0.78 -5.45 7.71
C VAL A 6 -0.42 -5.83 6.27
N VAL A 7 0.47 -5.05 5.65
CA VAL A 7 1.06 -5.32 4.34
C VAL A 7 2.58 -5.17 4.40
N ASP A 8 3.29 -5.82 3.47
CA ASP A 8 4.71 -5.57 3.24
C ASP A 8 4.96 -4.39 2.27
N SER A 9 6.23 -4.06 2.03
CA SER A 9 6.63 -2.98 1.11
C SER A 9 6.25 -3.23 -0.36
N ARG A 10 5.78 -4.43 -0.69
CA ARG A 10 5.25 -4.82 -2.01
C ARG A 10 3.72 -4.94 -2.02
N LEU A 11 3.06 -4.35 -1.02
CA LEU A 11 1.61 -4.31 -0.84
C LEU A 11 0.97 -5.70 -0.60
N ARG A 12 1.77 -6.74 -0.31
CA ARG A 12 1.27 -8.10 -0.10
C ARG A 12 0.78 -8.27 1.33
N VAL A 13 -0.31 -9.01 1.50
CA VAL A 13 -0.80 -9.40 2.83
C VAL A 13 0.00 -10.61 3.33
N PRO A 14 0.76 -10.50 4.43
CA PRO A 14 1.54 -11.61 4.95
C PRO A 14 0.66 -12.81 5.29
N GLY A 15 1.03 -14.00 4.82
CA GLY A 15 0.29 -15.24 5.06
C GLY A 15 -0.90 -15.49 4.13
N VAL A 16 -1.18 -14.59 3.18
CA VAL A 16 -2.24 -14.78 2.17
C VAL A 16 -1.63 -14.75 0.77
N ASN A 17 -1.79 -15.84 0.03
CA ASN A 17 -1.24 -15.95 -1.33
C ASN A 17 -2.07 -15.15 -2.33
N GLY A 18 -1.39 -14.41 -3.22
CA GLY A 18 -2.02 -13.70 -4.32
C GLY A 18 -2.80 -12.42 -3.93
N LEU A 19 -2.88 -12.08 -2.64
CA LEU A 19 -3.62 -10.90 -2.17
C LEU A 19 -2.70 -9.69 -1.97
N ARG A 20 -3.14 -8.55 -2.50
CA ARG A 20 -2.53 -7.23 -2.26
C ARG A 20 -3.61 -6.23 -1.86
N VAL A 21 -3.25 -5.26 -1.01
CA VAL A 21 -4.10 -4.11 -0.68
C VAL A 21 -3.50 -2.87 -1.32
N VAL A 22 -4.27 -2.16 -2.13
CA VAL A 22 -3.80 -1.01 -2.92
C VAL A 22 -4.77 0.15 -2.71
N ASP A 23 -4.58 0.88 -1.61
CA ASP A 23 -5.45 1.94 -1.13
C ASP A 23 -4.70 2.83 -0.13
N ALA A 24 -5.24 3.99 0.23
CA ALA A 24 -4.70 4.89 1.27
C ALA A 24 -4.46 4.20 2.63
N SER A 25 -5.21 3.14 2.95
CA SER A 25 -5.04 2.35 4.18
C SER A 25 -3.65 1.72 4.36
N VAL A 26 -2.84 1.63 3.31
CA VAL A 26 -1.45 1.13 3.41
C VAL A 26 -0.44 2.19 3.88
N LEU A 27 -0.86 3.46 3.97
CA LEU A 27 0.00 4.54 4.45
C LEU A 27 0.38 4.27 5.92
N PRO A 28 1.68 4.15 6.25
CA PRO A 28 2.10 3.84 7.62
C PRO A 28 1.83 4.99 8.60
N THR A 29 1.77 6.21 8.07
CA THR A 29 1.41 7.43 8.79
C THR A 29 0.68 8.36 7.84
N VAL A 30 -0.24 9.18 8.37
CA VAL A 30 -0.90 10.23 7.58
C VAL A 30 0.15 11.23 7.08
N VAL A 31 0.12 11.52 5.79
CA VAL A 31 1.00 12.53 5.20
C VAL A 31 0.63 13.94 5.68
N ARG A 32 1.62 14.80 5.89
CA ARG A 32 1.37 16.23 6.14
C ARG A 32 1.10 16.91 4.80
N GLY A 33 -0.17 16.95 4.39
CA GLY A 33 -0.60 17.50 3.10
C GLY A 33 -1.95 16.93 2.65
N ASN A 34 -2.34 17.22 1.41
CA ASN A 34 -3.56 16.65 0.83
C ASN A 34 -3.34 15.15 0.55
N THR A 35 -4.20 14.29 1.12
CA THR A 35 -4.15 12.83 0.95
C THR A 35 -4.52 12.38 -0.46
N ASN A 36 -5.15 13.24 -1.27
CA ASN A 36 -5.55 12.90 -2.63
C ASN A 36 -4.35 12.46 -3.49
N ALA A 37 -3.24 13.21 -3.42
CA ALA A 37 -2.04 12.88 -4.20
C ALA A 37 -1.49 11.48 -3.88
N PRO A 38 -1.13 11.13 -2.63
CA PRO A 38 -0.66 9.77 -2.33
C PRO A 38 -1.73 8.70 -2.56
N THR A 39 -3.01 8.97 -2.32
CA THR A 39 -4.10 8.01 -2.59
C THR A 39 -4.19 7.65 -4.08
N ILE A 40 -3.91 8.59 -4.99
CA ILE A 40 -3.85 8.32 -6.43
C ILE A 40 -2.56 7.60 -6.82
N MET A 41 -1.42 7.99 -6.24
CA MET A 41 -0.10 7.41 -6.58
C MET A 41 0.06 5.96 -6.12
N ILE A 42 -0.59 5.54 -5.01
CA ILE A 42 -0.50 4.16 -4.50
C ILE A 42 -1.01 3.14 -5.53
N PRO A 43 -2.23 3.29 -6.10
CA PRO A 43 -2.69 2.47 -7.22
C PRO A 43 -1.81 2.51 -8.45
N GLU A 44 -1.26 3.67 -8.82
CA GLU A 44 -0.37 3.79 -9.97
C GLU A 44 0.86 2.89 -9.82
N LYS A 45 1.59 3.02 -8.70
CA LYS A 45 2.75 2.15 -8.44
C LYS A 45 2.34 0.71 -8.14
N GLY A 46 1.21 0.50 -7.46
CA GLY A 46 0.69 -0.83 -7.15
C GLY A 46 0.36 -1.62 -8.41
N ALA A 47 -0.15 -0.95 -9.45
CA ALA A 47 -0.44 -1.56 -10.73
C ALA A 47 0.83 -2.06 -11.44
N ASP A 48 1.93 -1.28 -11.41
CA ASP A 48 3.24 -1.74 -11.90
C ASP A 48 3.68 -3.03 -11.18
N MET A 49 3.59 -3.03 -9.85
CA MET A 49 3.99 -4.19 -9.04
C MET A 49 3.15 -5.43 -9.33
N ILE A 50 1.88 -5.26 -9.67
CA ILE A 50 0.97 -6.36 -10.05
C ILE A 50 1.29 -6.85 -11.46
N ARG A 51 1.55 -5.93 -12.40
CA ARG A 51 1.91 -6.25 -13.79
C ARG A 51 3.35 -6.78 -13.95
N GLY A 52 4.19 -6.59 -12.93
CA GLY A 52 5.60 -6.98 -12.98
C GLY A 52 6.46 -6.04 -13.82
N LEU A 53 6.09 -4.76 -13.88
CA LEU A 53 6.83 -3.69 -14.56
C LEU A 53 8.02 -3.19 -13.74
#